data_AF-A0A503TNW1-F1
#
_entry.id   AF-A0A503TNW1-F1
#
_cell.length_a   1.000
_cell.length_b   1.000
_cell.length_c   1.000
_cell.angle_alpha   90.00
_cell.angle_beta   90.00
_cell.angle_gamma   90.00
#
_symmetry.space_group_name_H-M   'P 1'
#
loop_
_entity.id
_entity.type
_entity.pdbx_description
1 polymer ?
#
loop_
_entity_poly.entity_id
_entity_poly.type
_entity_poly.pdbx_seq_one_letter_code
_entity_poly.pdbx_strand_id
1 'polypeptide(L)'
;MDGKISAKTALQIVVAVLAATPVLVGIEGILFGPAFLHVAAPWPVDLDSHFRFLSGFFLAVGIAWYSCIPGIEAKTERFRLLAACTFTGGLARLVSLFLVGAPSLGHVAGLCVELLAVPALVVWQGRVANKAAGRGQLSGA
;
A
#
# COMPACT_ATOMS: atom_id res chain seq x y z
N MET A 1 -16.01 -30.44 -1.18
CA MET A 1 -16.18 -29.11 -1.82
C MET A 1 -14.82 -28.43 -1.80
N ASP A 2 -13.98 -28.71 -2.80
CA ASP A 2 -12.65 -28.10 -2.88
C ASP A 2 -12.75 -26.70 -3.50
N GLY A 3 -13.17 -25.75 -2.68
CA GLY A 3 -13.26 -24.34 -3.05
C GLY A 3 -11.88 -23.70 -3.18
N LYS A 4 -11.13 -24.04 -4.24
CA LYS A 4 -9.85 -23.38 -4.53
C LYS A 4 -10.10 -21.91 -4.90
N ILE A 5 -9.63 -21.00 -4.05
CA ILE A 5 -9.67 -19.56 -4.31
C ILE A 5 -8.90 -19.26 -5.61
N SER A 6 -9.51 -18.48 -6.51
CA SER A 6 -8.83 -18.10 -7.76
C SER A 6 -7.65 -17.17 -7.49
N ALA A 7 -6.62 -17.20 -8.34
CA ALA A 7 -5.46 -16.31 -8.22
C ALA A 7 -5.84 -14.82 -8.23
N LYS A 8 -6.93 -14.44 -8.92
CA LYS A 8 -7.49 -13.09 -8.92
C LYS A 8 -8.10 -12.76 -7.55
N THR A 9 -8.94 -13.64 -7.02
CA THR A 9 -9.61 -13.45 -5.72
C THR A 9 -8.60 -13.36 -4.58
N ALA A 10 -7.56 -14.22 -4.60
CA ALA A 10 -6.49 -14.17 -3.62
C ALA A 10 -5.72 -12.84 -3.68
N LEU A 11 -5.39 -12.34 -4.89
CA LEU A 11 -4.77 -11.02 -5.06
C LEU A 11 -5.66 -9.90 -4.49
N GLN A 12 -6.96 -9.93 -4.79
CA GLN A 12 -7.93 -8.94 -4.27
C GLN A 12 -7.97 -8.92 -2.73
N ILE A 13 -7.99 -10.10 -2.10
CA ILE A 13 -7.98 -10.23 -0.64
C ILE A 13 -6.69 -9.66 -0.06
N VAL A 14 -5.53 -10.04 -0.62
CA VAL A 14 -4.23 -9.56 -0.12
C VAL A 14 -4.12 -8.04 -0.25
N VAL A 15 -4.54 -7.47 -1.39
CA VAL A 15 -4.56 -6.02 -1.57
C VAL A 15 -5.53 -5.35 -0.59
N ALA A 16 -6.71 -5.92 -0.36
CA ALA A 16 -7.66 -5.41 0.63
C ALA A 16 -7.05 -5.33 2.03
N VAL A 17 -6.43 -6.42 2.49
CA VAL A 17 -5.82 -6.50 3.81
C VAL A 17 -4.67 -5.50 3.94
N LEU A 18 -3.76 -5.44 2.96
CA LEU A 18 -2.61 -4.54 3.02
C LEU A 18 -2.99 -3.06 2.90
N ALA A 19 -4.01 -2.74 2.09
CA ALA A 19 -4.51 -1.38 1.93
C ALA A 19 -5.26 -0.85 3.16
N ALA A 20 -5.68 -1.72 4.08
CA ALA A 20 -6.25 -1.29 5.36
C ALA A 20 -5.23 -0.52 6.20
N THR A 21 -3.96 -0.93 6.19
CA THR A 21 -2.89 -0.28 6.96
C THR A 21 -2.76 1.22 6.67
N PRO A 22 -2.55 1.67 5.41
CA PRO A 22 -2.45 3.11 5.13
C PRO A 22 -3.73 3.90 5.40
N VAL A 23 -4.90 3.26 5.32
CA VAL A 23 -6.17 3.90 5.69
C VAL A 23 -6.23 4.14 7.20
N LEU A 24 -5.99 3.10 8.00
CA LEU A 24 -6.06 3.20 9.47
C LEU A 24 -4.99 4.13 10.02
N VAL A 25 -3.73 3.94 9.61
CA VAL A 25 -2.60 4.79 10.04
C VAL A 25 -2.78 6.22 9.55
N GLY A 26 -3.28 6.41 8.33
CA GLY A 26 -3.58 7.74 7.81
C GLY A 26 -4.65 8.46 8.63
N ILE A 27 -5.74 7.79 9.00
CA ILE A 27 -6.78 8.35 9.88
C ILE A 27 -6.20 8.70 11.26
N GLU A 28 -5.47 7.77 11.89
CA GLU A 28 -4.88 7.99 13.20
C GLU A 28 -3.90 9.16 13.19
N GLY A 29 -3.02 9.24 12.19
CA GLY A 29 -2.07 10.35 12.06
C GLY A 29 -2.73 11.69 11.76
N ILE A 30 -3.83 11.71 10.99
CA ILE A 30 -4.63 12.93 10.77
C ILE A 30 -5.28 13.40 12.06
N LEU A 31 -5.78 12.49 12.91
CA LEU A 31 -6.50 12.86 14.13
C LEU A 31 -5.55 13.25 15.27
N PHE A 32 -4.55 12.42 15.51
CA PHE A 32 -3.67 12.52 16.69
C PHE A 32 -2.32 13.20 16.40
N GLY A 33 -1.95 13.42 15.14
CA GLY A 33 -0.65 14.01 14.79
C GLY A 33 0.52 13.15 15.30
N PRO A 34 1.65 13.76 15.67
CA PRO A 34 2.82 13.05 16.20
C PRO A 34 2.55 12.19 17.45
N ALA A 35 1.50 12.47 18.23
CA ALA A 35 1.15 11.66 19.40
C ALA A 35 0.79 10.20 19.04
N PHE A 36 0.33 9.93 17.80
CA PHE A 36 0.14 8.58 17.30
C PHE A 36 1.42 7.73 17.40
N LEU A 37 2.59 8.37 17.24
CA LEU A 37 3.90 7.74 17.38
C LEU A 37 4.48 7.86 18.80
N HIS A 38 3.62 8.12 19.79
CA HIS A 38 4.00 8.33 21.20
C HIS A 38 5.01 9.47 21.42
N VAL A 39 5.03 10.45 20.50
CA VAL A 39 5.81 11.67 20.69
C VAL A 39 5.10 12.56 21.72
N ALA A 40 5.81 12.98 22.76
CA ALA A 40 5.27 13.84 23.80
C ALA A 40 5.19 15.31 23.34
N ALA A 41 4.10 15.98 23.71
CA ALA A 41 3.94 17.42 23.49
C ALA A 41 4.78 18.24 24.50
N PRO A 42 5.18 19.48 24.15
CA PRO A 42 4.97 20.14 22.86
C PRO A 42 5.98 19.70 21.80
N TRP A 43 5.52 19.55 20.55
CA TRP A 43 6.37 19.36 19.37
C TRP A 43 6.31 20.59 18.46
N PRO A 44 7.31 20.78 17.57
CA PRO A 44 7.30 21.90 16.63
C PRO A 44 6.03 21.95 15.78
N VAL A 45 5.49 23.16 15.55
CA VAL A 45 4.26 23.37 14.77
C VAL A 45 4.40 22.81 13.34
N ASP A 46 5.57 23.00 12.73
CA ASP A 46 5.84 22.48 11.39
C ASP A 46 5.86 20.95 11.35
N LEU A 47 6.28 20.29 12.44
CA LEU A 47 6.23 18.83 12.55
C LEU A 47 4.78 18.34 12.59
N ASP A 48 3.90 18.99 13.37
CA ASP A 48 2.47 18.63 13.42
C ASP A 48 1.82 18.75 12.03
N SER A 49 2.01 19.92 11.41
CA SER A 49 1.45 20.25 10.10
C SER A 49 1.91 19.25 9.04
N HIS A 50 3.23 19.01 8.95
CA HIS A 50 3.79 18.09 7.97
C HIS A 50 3.36 16.64 8.21
N PHE A 51 3.30 16.21 9.48
CA PHE A 51 2.87 14.86 9.84
C PHE A 51 1.40 14.61 9.45
N ARG A 52 0.49 15.55 9.74
CA ARG A 52 -0.92 15.44 9.35
C ARG A 52 -1.09 15.46 7.82
N PHE A 53 -0.31 16.29 7.12
CA PHE A 53 -0.29 16.30 5.65
C PHE A 53 0.11 14.94 5.07
N LEU A 54 1.22 14.35 5.54
CA LEU A 54 1.67 13.04 5.10
C LEU A 54 0.67 11.93 5.46
N SER A 55 0.03 12.03 6.62
CA SER A 55 -1.03 11.10 7.04
C SER A 55 -2.26 11.17 6.12
N GLY A 56 -2.65 12.38 5.70
CA GLY A 56 -3.66 12.62 4.68
C GLY A 56 -3.31 11.99 3.33
N PHE A 57 -2.07 12.15 2.89
CA PHE A 57 -1.58 11.51 1.68
C PHE A 57 -1.59 9.98 1.79
N PHE A 58 -1.19 9.44 2.94
CA PHE A 58 -1.18 8.00 3.19
C PHE A 58 -2.61 7.41 3.16
N LEU A 59 -3.58 8.09 3.78
CA LEU A 59 -5.00 7.74 3.70
C LEU A 59 -5.49 7.73 2.25
N ALA A 60 -5.19 8.78 1.48
CA ALA A 60 -5.60 8.89 0.09
C ALA A 60 -5.02 7.76 -0.78
N VAL A 61 -3.74 7.41 -0.59
CA VAL A 61 -3.10 6.28 -1.27
C VAL A 61 -3.76 4.95 -0.88
N GLY A 62 -4.08 4.75 0.41
CA GLY A 62 -4.80 3.57 0.89
C GLY A 62 -6.17 3.40 0.22
N ILE A 63 -6.96 4.47 0.14
CA ILE A 63 -8.25 4.47 -0.57
C ILE A 63 -8.05 4.20 -2.08
N ALA A 64 -6.99 4.78 -2.67
CA ALA A 64 -6.69 4.54 -4.07
C ALA A 64 -6.34 3.06 -4.35
N TRP A 65 -5.68 2.36 -3.44
CA TRP A 65 -5.47 0.91 -3.55
C TRP A 65 -6.79 0.13 -3.55
N TYR A 66 -7.73 0.47 -2.68
CA TYR A 66 -9.06 -0.16 -2.67
C TYR A 66 -9.80 0.00 -4.00
N SER A 67 -9.66 1.16 -4.64
CA SER A 67 -10.29 1.40 -5.95
C SER A 67 -9.76 0.52 -7.08
N CYS A 68 -8.59 -0.11 -6.91
CA CYS A 68 -8.05 -1.09 -7.86
C CYS A 68 -8.64 -2.49 -7.68
N ILE A 69 -9.30 -2.78 -6.56
CA ILE A 69 -9.78 -4.14 -6.26
C ILE A 69 -10.88 -4.58 -7.23
N PRO A 70 -11.91 -3.76 -7.53
CA PRO A 70 -12.88 -4.09 -8.56
C PRO A 70 -12.20 -4.11 -9.94
N GLY A 71 -12.21 -5.26 -10.60
CA GLY A 71 -11.58 -5.42 -11.93
C GLY A 71 -10.06 -5.24 -11.92
N ILE A 72 -9.39 -5.71 -10.85
CA ILE A 72 -7.94 -5.60 -10.62
C ILE A 72 -7.06 -6.03 -11.82
N GLU A 73 -7.54 -6.96 -12.64
CA GLU A 73 -6.88 -7.42 -13.87
C GLU A 73 -6.79 -6.34 -14.97
N ALA A 74 -7.67 -5.34 -14.94
CA ALA A 74 -7.77 -4.29 -15.96
C ALA A 74 -7.18 -2.95 -15.49
N LYS A 75 -6.62 -2.88 -14.28
CA LYS A 75 -6.13 -1.63 -13.66
C LYS A 75 -4.61 -1.54 -13.57
N THR A 76 -3.90 -2.18 -14.49
CA THR A 76 -2.44 -2.33 -14.46
C THR A 76 -1.67 -1.01 -14.31
N GLU A 77 -2.04 0.05 -15.03
CA GLU A 77 -1.35 1.35 -14.95
C GLU A 77 -1.51 1.98 -13.56
N ARG A 78 -2.75 2.08 -13.07
CA ARG A 78 -3.04 2.61 -11.74
C ARG A 78 -2.38 1.77 -10.64
N PHE A 79 -2.41 0.44 -10.78
CA PHE A 79 -1.77 -0.47 -9.84
C PHE A 79 -0.25 -0.24 -9.76
N ARG A 80 0.41 -0.08 -10.92
CA ARG A 80 1.85 0.22 -10.99
C ARG A 80 2.19 1.60 -10.47
N LEU A 81 1.35 2.60 -10.73
CA LEU A 81 1.54 3.95 -10.18
C LEU A 81 1.49 3.93 -8.65
N LEU A 82 0.46 3.31 -8.06
CA LEU A 82 0.34 3.19 -6.61
C LEU A 82 1.47 2.35 -6.00
N ALA A 83 1.90 1.30 -6.70
CA ALA A 83 3.06 0.52 -6.31
C ALA A 83 4.33 1.37 -6.30
N ALA A 84 4.56 2.19 -7.33
CA ALA A 84 5.71 3.08 -7.40
C ALA A 84 5.68 4.10 -6.26
N CYS A 85 4.55 4.76 -6.01
CA CYS A 85 4.41 5.69 -4.88
C CYS A 85 4.73 5.01 -3.54
N THR A 86 4.19 3.81 -3.31
CA THR A 86 4.39 3.04 -2.07
C THR A 86 5.84 2.59 -1.91
N PHE A 87 6.45 2.10 -3.00
CA PHE A 87 7.85 1.68 -3.04
C PHE A 87 8.80 2.86 -2.80
N THR A 88 8.54 4.03 -3.39
CA THR A 88 9.32 5.25 -3.13
C THR A 88 9.23 5.67 -1.66
N GLY A 89 8.05 5.54 -1.03
CA GLY A 89 7.91 5.71 0.43
C GLY A 89 8.80 4.75 1.22
N GLY A 90 8.84 3.48 0.82
CA GLY A 90 9.74 2.47 1.41
C GLY A 90 11.22 2.81 1.23
N LEU A 91 11.63 3.35 0.08
CA LEU A 91 13.01 3.80 -0.12
C LEU A 91 13.36 4.97 0.80
N ALA A 92 12.45 5.95 0.97
CA ALA A 92 12.66 7.04 1.92
C ALA A 92 12.79 6.53 3.36
N ARG A 93 11.97 5.55 3.74
CA ARG A 93 12.05 4.89 5.06
C ARG A 93 13.33 4.06 5.21
N LEU A 94 13.80 3.41 4.15
CA LEU A 94 15.08 2.69 4.14
C LEU A 94 16.26 3.64 4.35
N VAL A 95 16.24 4.80 3.69
CA VAL A 95 17.23 5.86 3.94
C VAL A 95 17.19 6.29 5.40
N SER A 96 16.01 6.53 5.97
CA SER A 96 15.88 6.86 7.40
C SER A 96 16.41 5.76 8.32
N LEU A 97 16.21 4.48 7.99
CA LEU A 97 16.76 3.35 8.74
C LEU A 97 18.29 3.40 8.80
N PHE A 98 18.94 3.72 7.67
CA PHE A 98 20.40 3.83 7.61
C PHE A 98 20.94 5.07 8.31
N LEU A 99 20.23 6.21 8.24
CA LEU A 99 20.70 7.48 8.78
C LEU A 99 20.42 7.66 10.27
N VAL A 100 19.28 7.18 10.76
CA VAL A 100 18.76 7.46 12.11
C VAL A 100 18.64 6.19 12.95
N GLY A 101 18.55 5.02 12.31
CA GLY A 101 18.44 3.72 12.99
C GLY A 101 17.06 3.08 12.87
N ALA A 102 16.88 1.94 13.55
CA ALA A 102 15.69 1.11 13.43
C ALA A 102 14.44 1.78 14.01
N PRO A 103 13.34 1.89 13.23
CA PRO A 103 12.07 2.40 13.74
C PRO A 103 11.31 1.30 14.52
N SER A 104 10.09 1.61 14.97
CA SER A 104 9.23 0.63 15.63
C SER A 104 8.92 -0.59 14.76
N LEU A 105 8.55 -1.71 15.37
CA LEU A 105 8.23 -2.96 14.66
C LEU A 105 7.16 -2.76 13.57
N GLY A 106 6.15 -1.92 13.82
CA GLY A 106 5.14 -1.59 12.83
C GLY A 106 5.72 -0.92 11.57
N HIS A 107 6.69 -0.03 11.72
CA HIS A 107 7.38 0.61 10.60
C HIS A 107 8.33 -0.35 9.87
N VAL A 108 8.97 -1.27 10.58
CA VAL A 108 9.78 -2.33 9.95
C VAL A 108 8.91 -3.27 9.13
N ALA A 109 7.75 -3.67 9.66
CA ALA A 109 6.77 -4.46 8.90
C ALA A 109 6.27 -3.69 7.66
N GLY A 110 5.96 -2.40 7.82
CA GLY A 110 5.61 -1.50 6.71
C GLY A 110 6.71 -1.44 5.64
N LEU A 111 7.97 -1.30 6.05
CA LEU A 111 9.13 -1.29 5.15
C LEU A 111 9.25 -2.60 4.34
N CYS A 112 9.07 -3.75 4.98
CA CYS A 112 9.02 -5.04 4.28
C CYS A 112 7.88 -5.11 3.26
N VAL A 113 6.70 -4.61 3.61
CA VAL A 113 5.56 -4.55 2.68
C VAL A 113 5.89 -3.66 1.48
N GLU A 114 6.42 -2.46 1.72
CA GLU A 114 6.72 -1.49 0.67
C GLU A 114 7.80 -1.97 -0.30
N LEU A 115 8.87 -2.59 0.21
CA LEU A 115 10.02 -2.97 -0.60
C LEU A 115 9.95 -4.39 -1.19
N LEU A 116 9.18 -5.30 -0.58
CA LEU A 116 9.12 -6.70 -1.00
C LEU A 116 7.72 -7.10 -1.47
N ALA A 117 6.70 -6.88 -0.62
CA ALA A 117 5.35 -7.34 -0.94
C ALA A 117 4.77 -6.56 -2.13
N VAL A 118 4.92 -5.24 -2.17
CA VAL A 118 4.39 -4.40 -3.25
C VAL A 118 4.98 -4.75 -4.63
N PRO A 119 6.31 -4.89 -4.80
CA PRO A 119 6.85 -5.39 -6.07
C PRO A 119 6.34 -6.79 -6.45
N ALA A 120 6.21 -7.70 -5.48
CA ALA A 120 5.66 -9.03 -5.72
C ALA A 120 4.19 -8.96 -6.18
N LEU A 121 3.40 -8.04 -5.61
CA LEU A 121 2.02 -7.80 -6.02
C LEU A 121 1.93 -7.28 -7.46
N VAL A 122 2.86 -6.42 -7.90
CA VAL A 122 2.90 -5.96 -9.30
C VAL A 122 3.13 -7.13 -10.27
N VAL A 123 4.06 -8.02 -9.94
CA VAL A 123 4.32 -9.23 -10.74
C VAL A 123 3.08 -10.13 -10.77
N TRP A 124 2.42 -10.32 -9.62
CA TRP A 124 1.22 -11.13 -9.53
C TRP A 124 0.06 -10.51 -10.32
N GLN A 125 -0.19 -9.21 -10.17
CA GLN A 125 -1.23 -8.49 -10.92
C GLN A 125 -1.01 -8.62 -12.43
N GLY A 126 0.25 -8.50 -12.91
CA GLY A 126 0.57 -8.72 -14.32
C GLY A 126 0.22 -10.12 -14.83
N ARG A 127 0.45 -11.17 -14.03
CA ARG A 127 0.04 -12.54 -14.36
C ARG A 127 -1.48 -12.69 -14.43
N VAL A 128 -2.21 -12.04 -13.52
CA VAL A 128 -3.68 -12.04 -13.49
C VAL A 128 -4.23 -11.31 -14.72
N ALA A 129 -3.68 -10.14 -15.07
CA ALA A 129 -4.04 -9.36 -16.25
C ALA A 129 -3.83 -10.16 -17.55
N ASN A 130 -2.66 -10.78 -17.73
CA ASN A 130 -2.36 -11.57 -18.93
C ASN A 130 -3.30 -12.77 -19.10
N LYS A 131 -3.64 -13.45 -17.99
CA LYS A 131 -4.62 -14.57 -18.03
C LYS A 131 -6.03 -14.11 -18.40
N ALA A 132 -6.44 -12.92 -17.96
CA ALA A 132 -7.74 -12.36 -18.32
C ALA A 132 -7.80 -11.97 -19.81
N ALA A 133 -6.74 -11.34 -20.33
CA ALA A 133 -6.64 -10.97 -21.75
C ALA A 133 -6.69 -12.20 -22.67
N GLY A 134 -5.95 -13.27 -22.35
CA GLY A 134 -5.94 -14.50 -23.15
C GLY A 134 -7.30 -15.24 -23.16
N ARG A 135 -8.08 -15.16 -22.07
CA ARG A 135 -9.46 -15.70 -22.04
C ARG A 135 -10.42 -14.89 -22.92
N GLY A 136 -10.25 -13.57 -22.97
CA GLY A 136 -11.06 -12.70 -23.83
C GLY A 136 -10.86 -13.03 -25.32
N GLN A 137 -9.63 -13.35 -25.74
CA GLN A 137 -9.33 -13.73 -27.12
C GLN A 137 -9.95 -15.08 -27.51
N LEU A 138 -10.02 -16.05 -26.60
CA LEU A 138 -10.61 -17.38 -26.85
C LEU A 138 -12.15 -17.36 -26.89
N SER A 139 -12.80 -16.40 -26.22
CA SER A 139 -14.27 -16.28 -26.19
C SER A 139 -14.84 -15.48 -27.37
N GLY A 140 -13.98 -14.78 -28.13
CA GLY A 140 -14.35 -13.98 -29.29
C GLY A 140 -14.06 -14.65 -30.64
N ALA A 141 -13.63 -15.92 -30.63
CA ALA A 141 -13.48 -16.79 -31.80
C ALA A 141 -14.58 -17.87 -31.77
#